data_AF-A0A2V4EBW8-F1
#
_entry.id   AF-A0A2V4EBW8-F1
#
_cell.length_a   1.000
_cell.length_b   1.000
_cell.length_c   1.000
_cell.angle_alpha   90.00
_cell.angle_beta   90.00
_cell.angle_gamma   90.00
#
_symmetry.space_group_name_H-M   'P 1'
#
loop_
_entity.id
_entity.type
_entity.pdbx_description
1 polymer ?
#
loop_
_entity_poly.entity_id
_entity_poly.type
_entity_poly.pdbx_seq_one_letter_code
_entity_poly.pdbx_strand_id
1 'polypeptide(L)'
;MKNMKDYLIEIFNEYKSKYFELKIWLNDNAVSQSWGMGVLSAYSLEPYRCELLGYKPGRMLKKKDCSPAAHRQRYFMDINNNIIGVVRYAKFVDVHKEWIVYREFYFRKDNEVIGLLFGSTGENDDDANLNHVILVKLDGDIITDSYTYSDDNRFSARRYLYKDNVITNIEERLWLGTYIERYYNIETEPTLKITENTSKGLIQIYPSN
;
A
#
# COMPACT_ATOMS: atom_id res chain seq x y z
N MET A 1 25.06 3.16 9.57
CA MET A 1 24.00 2.78 8.61
C MET A 1 23.62 4.05 7.86
N LYS A 2 23.77 4.09 6.52
CA LYS A 2 22.96 5.02 5.72
C LYS A 2 21.51 4.66 6.08
N ASN A 3 20.83 5.50 6.87
CA ASN A 3 19.62 5.09 7.60
C ASN A 3 18.54 4.75 6.57
N MET A 4 17.78 3.66 6.74
CA MET A 4 16.70 3.31 5.81
C MET A 4 15.73 4.49 5.63
N LYS A 5 15.54 5.28 6.69
CA LYS A 5 14.83 6.56 6.63
C LYS A 5 15.43 7.53 5.60
N ASP A 6 16.74 7.74 5.62
CA ASP A 6 17.42 8.66 4.68
C ASP A 6 17.28 8.17 3.24
N TYR A 7 17.35 6.85 3.01
CA TYR A 7 17.12 6.26 1.69
C TYR A 7 15.68 6.53 1.19
N LEU A 8 14.67 6.37 2.05
CA LEU A 8 13.30 6.72 1.67
C LEU A 8 13.10 8.23 1.45
N ILE A 9 13.82 9.08 2.19
CA ILE A 9 13.82 10.53 1.98
C ILE A 9 14.44 10.88 0.61
N GLU A 10 15.52 10.21 0.21
CA GLU A 10 16.12 10.36 -1.13
C GLU A 10 15.07 10.03 -2.21
N ILE A 11 14.40 8.89 -2.10
CA ILE A 11 13.33 8.47 -3.03
C ILE A 11 12.17 9.49 -3.00
N PHE A 12 11.72 9.90 -1.82
CA PHE A 12 10.63 10.86 -1.69
C PHE A 12 10.95 12.17 -2.43
N ASN A 13 12.16 12.70 -2.21
CA ASN A 13 12.59 13.94 -2.87
C ASN A 13 12.77 13.78 -4.37
N GLU A 14 13.15 12.59 -4.85
CA GLU A 14 13.23 12.29 -6.27
C GLU A 14 11.86 12.31 -6.94
N TYR A 15 10.83 11.75 -6.31
CA TYR A 15 9.53 11.52 -6.96
C TYR A 15 8.43 12.52 -6.61
N LYS A 16 8.61 13.38 -5.59
CA LYS A 16 7.56 14.30 -5.12
C LYS A 16 6.99 15.26 -6.17
N SER A 17 7.74 15.54 -7.23
CA SER A 17 7.31 16.41 -8.34
C SER A 17 7.14 15.66 -9.67
N LYS A 18 7.13 14.31 -9.65
CA LYS A 18 7.11 13.49 -10.87
C LYS A 18 5.72 12.92 -11.20
N TYR A 19 4.65 13.47 -10.61
CA TYR A 19 3.31 12.88 -10.73
C TYR A 19 2.85 12.72 -12.19
N PHE A 20 3.06 13.76 -13.00
CA PHE A 20 2.72 13.74 -14.41
C PHE A 20 3.50 12.68 -15.19
N GLU A 21 4.82 12.63 -15.02
CA GLU A 21 5.68 11.64 -15.69
C GLU A 21 5.31 10.21 -15.30
N LEU A 22 4.92 10.00 -14.04
CA LEU A 22 4.46 8.70 -13.55
C LEU A 22 3.13 8.28 -14.19
N LYS A 23 2.19 9.21 -14.44
CA LYS A 23 0.95 8.93 -15.20
C LYS A 23 1.28 8.45 -16.62
N ILE A 24 2.22 9.11 -17.30
CA ILE A 24 2.66 8.72 -18.65
C ILE A 24 3.30 7.34 -18.60
N TRP A 25 4.29 7.15 -17.72
CA TRP A 25 4.98 5.88 -17.54
C TRP A 25 3.99 4.72 -17.30
N LEU A 26 2.98 4.92 -16.46
CA LEU A 26 1.99 3.89 -16.16
C LEU A 26 1.21 3.46 -17.40
N ASN A 27 0.78 4.42 -18.23
CA ASN A 27 0.06 4.13 -19.47
C ASN A 27 0.94 3.41 -20.50
N ASP A 28 2.22 3.77 -20.57
CA ASP A 28 3.17 3.19 -21.53
C ASP A 28 3.59 1.75 -21.15
N ASN A 29 3.57 1.41 -19.85
CA ASN A 29 4.08 0.13 -19.35
C ASN A 29 2.98 -0.86 -18.96
N ALA A 30 1.73 -0.41 -18.79
CA ALA A 30 0.62 -1.29 -18.48
C ALA A 30 0.14 -2.03 -19.73
N VAL A 31 0.19 -3.36 -19.71
CA VAL A 31 -0.31 -4.20 -20.82
C VAL A 31 -1.72 -4.71 -20.58
N SER A 32 -2.18 -4.69 -19.32
CA SER A 32 -3.53 -5.11 -18.97
C SER A 32 -4.06 -4.40 -17.72
N GLN A 33 -5.38 -4.48 -17.54
CA GLN A 33 -6.09 -3.84 -16.42
C GLN A 33 -7.02 -4.82 -15.73
N SER A 34 -7.20 -4.62 -14.42
CA SER A 34 -8.15 -5.33 -13.60
C SER A 34 -8.85 -4.37 -12.66
N TRP A 35 -9.98 -4.78 -12.11
CA TRP A 35 -10.79 -3.94 -11.23
C TRP A 35 -10.97 -4.57 -9.87
N GLY A 36 -11.09 -3.72 -8.86
CA GLY A 36 -11.48 -4.12 -7.51
C GLY A 36 -12.55 -3.20 -6.95
N MET A 37 -13.08 -3.63 -5.81
CA MET A 37 -14.03 -2.85 -5.04
C MET A 37 -13.77 -3.00 -3.55
N GLY A 38 -14.01 -1.93 -2.81
CA GLY A 38 -13.88 -1.88 -1.35
C GLY A 38 -13.55 -0.47 -0.89
N VAL A 39 -13.88 -0.15 0.36
CA VAL A 39 -13.44 1.12 0.97
C VAL A 39 -11.91 1.17 1.01
N LEU A 40 -11.30 0.04 1.38
CA LEU A 40 -9.86 -0.21 1.25
C LEU A 40 -9.55 -0.97 -0.04
N SER A 41 -8.32 -0.82 -0.52
CA SER A 41 -7.83 -1.50 -1.72
C SER A 41 -7.83 -3.02 -1.53
N ALA A 42 -8.02 -3.74 -2.64
CA ALA A 42 -7.91 -5.19 -2.68
C ALA A 42 -6.45 -5.66 -2.68
N TYR A 43 -5.55 -4.78 -3.11
CA TYR A 43 -4.11 -4.99 -3.11
C TYR A 43 -3.43 -3.98 -2.18
N SER A 44 -2.36 -4.45 -1.53
CA SER A 44 -1.43 -3.66 -0.73
C SER A 44 -0.04 -4.28 -0.91
N LEU A 45 0.98 -3.44 -1.01
CA LEU A 45 2.37 -3.91 -0.96
C LEU A 45 2.71 -4.60 0.36
N GLU A 46 2.16 -4.09 1.45
CA GLU A 46 2.42 -4.61 2.79
C GLU A 46 1.39 -5.68 3.18
N PRO A 47 1.81 -6.88 3.59
CA PRO A 47 0.92 -7.90 4.15
C PRO A 47 0.09 -7.37 5.32
N TYR A 48 -1.20 -7.75 5.34
CA TYR A 48 -2.17 -7.44 6.39
C TYR A 48 -2.39 -5.93 6.68
N ARG A 49 -2.05 -5.04 5.75
CA ARG A 49 -2.16 -3.58 5.95
C ARG A 49 -3.56 -3.14 6.36
N CYS A 50 -4.61 -3.75 5.81
CA CYS A 50 -6.00 -3.40 6.12
C CYS A 50 -6.42 -4.00 7.48
N GLU A 51 -6.05 -5.24 7.71
CA GLU A 51 -6.43 -6.05 8.86
C GLU A 51 -5.75 -5.55 10.13
N LEU A 52 -4.51 -5.04 10.05
CA LEU A 52 -3.85 -4.35 11.16
C LEU A 52 -4.55 -3.05 11.58
N LEU A 53 -5.41 -2.49 10.72
CA LEU A 53 -6.30 -1.37 11.05
C LEU A 53 -7.69 -1.83 11.50
N GLY A 54 -7.92 -3.14 11.63
CA GLY A 54 -9.20 -3.75 11.99
C GLY A 54 -10.18 -3.91 10.82
N TYR A 55 -9.76 -3.64 9.58
CA TYR A 55 -10.65 -3.65 8.43
C TYR A 55 -10.38 -4.80 7.48
N LYS A 56 -11.45 -5.29 6.84
CA LYS A 56 -11.34 -6.25 5.75
C LYS A 56 -10.83 -5.55 4.48
N PRO A 57 -9.86 -6.14 3.73
CA PRO A 57 -9.44 -5.59 2.46
C PRO A 57 -10.56 -5.62 1.42
N GLY A 58 -10.40 -4.82 0.37
CA GLY A 58 -11.25 -4.91 -0.82
C GLY A 58 -11.12 -6.27 -1.51
N ARG A 59 -11.89 -6.46 -2.58
CA ARG A 59 -11.80 -7.67 -3.43
C ARG A 59 -11.58 -7.30 -4.88
N MET A 60 -10.81 -8.13 -5.57
CA MET A 60 -10.74 -8.11 -7.03
C MET A 60 -12.09 -8.53 -7.63
N LEU A 61 -12.51 -7.85 -8.67
CA LEU A 61 -13.73 -8.15 -9.42
C LEU A 61 -13.45 -9.23 -10.45
N LYS A 62 -14.39 -10.16 -10.62
CA LYS A 62 -14.32 -11.21 -11.65
C LYS A 62 -14.51 -10.65 -13.06
N LYS A 63 -15.25 -9.54 -13.20
CA LYS A 63 -15.50 -8.88 -14.49
C LYS A 63 -14.31 -7.98 -14.83
N LYS A 64 -13.75 -8.16 -16.02
CA LYS A 64 -12.64 -7.35 -16.53
C LYS A 64 -13.10 -5.94 -16.93
N ASP A 65 -14.32 -5.82 -17.45
CA ASP A 65 -14.89 -4.53 -17.84
C ASP A 65 -15.72 -3.94 -16.72
N CYS A 66 -15.29 -2.78 -16.28
CA CYS A 66 -15.88 -2.02 -15.19
C CYS A 66 -15.63 -0.53 -15.43
N SER A 67 -16.56 0.32 -14.99
CA SER A 67 -16.42 1.77 -15.04
C SER A 67 -15.94 2.32 -13.69
N PRO A 68 -15.42 3.55 -13.66
CA PRO A 68 -15.27 4.32 -12.43
C PRO A 68 -16.56 4.35 -11.60
N ALA A 69 -16.43 4.19 -10.29
CA ALA A 69 -17.50 4.36 -9.30
C ALA A 69 -16.88 4.58 -7.92
N ALA A 70 -17.66 5.10 -6.96
CA ALA A 70 -17.21 5.21 -5.58
C ALA A 70 -16.72 3.85 -5.06
N HIS A 71 -15.56 3.85 -4.38
CA HIS A 71 -14.93 2.64 -3.83
C HIS A 71 -14.51 1.60 -4.87
N ARG A 72 -14.37 1.99 -6.15
CA ARG A 72 -13.71 1.16 -7.16
C ARG A 72 -12.24 1.51 -7.27
N GLN A 73 -11.46 0.49 -7.61
CA GLN A 73 -10.06 0.62 -7.93
C GLN A 73 -9.79 0.01 -9.30
N ARG A 74 -8.96 0.67 -10.09
CA ARG A 74 -8.41 0.13 -11.33
C ARG A 74 -6.93 -0.18 -11.08
N TYR A 75 -6.55 -1.42 -11.36
CA TYR A 75 -5.19 -1.93 -11.20
C TYR A 75 -4.57 -2.11 -12.59
N PHE A 76 -3.35 -1.62 -12.76
CA PHE A 76 -2.58 -1.66 -13.99
C PHE A 76 -1.48 -2.70 -13.83
N MET A 77 -1.37 -3.62 -14.80
CA MET A 77 -0.44 -4.74 -14.75
C MET A 77 0.59 -4.65 -15.87
N ASP A 78 1.85 -4.99 -15.55
CA ASP A 78 2.93 -5.16 -16.54
C ASP A 78 2.83 -6.51 -17.28
N ILE A 79 3.79 -6.77 -18.17
CA ILE A 79 3.89 -8.01 -18.96
C ILE A 79 4.05 -9.29 -18.12
N ASN A 80 4.53 -9.14 -16.87
CA ASN A 80 4.73 -10.23 -15.93
C ASN A 80 3.55 -10.39 -14.96
N ASN A 81 2.43 -9.69 -15.22
CA ASN A 81 1.25 -9.60 -14.35
C ASN A 81 1.51 -8.99 -12.96
N ASN A 82 2.59 -8.21 -12.79
CA ASN A 82 2.77 -7.42 -11.57
C ASN A 82 1.88 -6.18 -11.62
N ILE A 83 1.25 -5.82 -10.50
CA ILE A 83 0.57 -4.53 -10.38
C ILE A 83 1.64 -3.45 -10.33
N ILE A 84 1.63 -2.53 -11.29
CA ILE A 84 2.56 -1.39 -11.40
C ILE A 84 1.90 -0.04 -11.08
N GLY A 85 0.58 -0.02 -10.95
CA GLY A 85 -0.13 1.13 -10.43
C GLY A 85 -1.59 0.89 -10.13
N VAL A 86 -2.16 1.80 -9.34
CA VAL A 86 -3.56 1.76 -8.89
C VAL A 86 -4.17 3.14 -9.03
N VAL A 87 -5.41 3.19 -9.50
CA VAL A 87 -6.27 4.38 -9.43
C VAL A 87 -7.47 4.03 -8.55
N ARG A 88 -7.61 4.71 -7.41
CA ARG A 88 -8.76 4.55 -6.51
C ARG A 88 -9.71 5.72 -6.65
N TYR A 89 -10.94 5.41 -7.04
CA TYR A 89 -12.02 6.38 -7.25
C TYR A 89 -12.71 6.68 -5.92
N ALA A 90 -12.57 7.92 -5.44
CA ALA A 90 -13.07 8.33 -4.13
C ALA A 90 -14.47 8.93 -4.22
N LYS A 91 -14.63 9.97 -5.05
CA LYS A 91 -15.88 10.73 -5.18
C LYS A 91 -15.98 11.37 -6.56
N PHE A 92 -17.18 11.39 -7.14
CA PHE A 92 -17.45 12.18 -8.33
C PHE A 92 -17.89 13.60 -7.95
N VAL A 93 -17.33 14.61 -8.60
CA VAL A 93 -17.64 16.02 -8.39
C VAL A 93 -18.45 16.53 -9.57
N ASP A 94 -19.76 16.66 -9.36
CA ASP A 94 -20.71 16.99 -10.43
C ASP A 94 -20.45 18.33 -11.12
N VAL A 95 -19.86 19.30 -10.41
CA VAL A 95 -19.55 20.65 -10.93
C VAL A 95 -18.44 20.60 -11.98
N HIS A 96 -17.42 19.77 -11.75
CA HIS A 96 -16.28 19.60 -12.66
C HIS A 96 -16.44 18.40 -13.60
N LYS A 97 -17.50 17.61 -13.41
CA LYS A 97 -17.79 16.37 -14.14
C LYS A 97 -16.59 15.40 -14.11
N GLU A 98 -15.97 15.29 -12.95
CA GLU A 98 -14.71 14.59 -12.78
C GLU A 98 -14.67 13.77 -11.48
N TRP A 99 -13.90 12.68 -11.49
CA TRP A 99 -13.59 11.91 -10.29
C TRP A 99 -12.41 12.50 -9.53
N ILE A 100 -12.55 12.59 -8.21
CA ILE A 100 -11.40 12.66 -7.31
C ILE A 100 -10.82 11.26 -7.16
N VAL A 101 -9.52 11.14 -7.42
CA VAL A 101 -8.79 9.87 -7.40
C VAL A 101 -7.56 9.95 -6.49
N TYR A 102 -7.17 8.78 -5.97
CA TYR A 102 -5.83 8.56 -5.43
C TYR A 102 -5.06 7.68 -6.40
N ARG A 103 -3.76 7.95 -6.57
CA ARG A 103 -2.88 7.12 -7.41
C ARG A 103 -1.73 6.54 -6.62
N GLU A 104 -1.43 5.30 -6.93
CA GLU A 104 -0.28 4.58 -6.42
C GLU A 104 0.54 4.06 -7.60
N PHE A 105 1.87 4.13 -7.50
CA PHE A 105 2.80 3.62 -8.52
C PHE A 105 3.80 2.68 -7.86
N TYR A 106 4.12 1.57 -8.53
CA TYR A 106 5.00 0.54 -7.97
C TYR A 106 6.15 0.20 -8.92
N PHE A 107 7.37 0.20 -8.38
CA PHE A 107 8.59 -0.13 -9.09
C PHE A 107 9.22 -1.38 -8.47
N ARG A 108 9.29 -2.46 -9.24
CA ARG A 108 9.94 -3.70 -8.81
C ARG A 108 11.40 -3.70 -9.28
N LYS A 109 12.29 -4.08 -8.36
CA LYS A 109 13.68 -4.47 -8.60
C LYS A 109 13.85 -5.89 -8.06
N ASP A 110 15.00 -6.52 -8.31
CA ASP A 110 15.24 -7.94 -8.02
C ASP A 110 14.91 -8.35 -6.57
N ASN A 111 15.20 -7.50 -5.59
CA ASN A 111 15.00 -7.79 -4.16
C ASN A 111 14.20 -6.72 -3.40
N GLU A 112 13.54 -5.82 -4.11
CA GLU A 112 12.74 -4.77 -3.49
C GLU A 112 11.61 -4.28 -4.38
N VAL A 113 10.55 -3.78 -3.75
CA VAL A 113 9.47 -3.05 -4.42
C VAL A 113 9.32 -1.68 -3.76
N ILE A 114 9.35 -0.63 -4.56
CA ILE A 114 9.08 0.74 -4.13
C ILE A 114 7.65 1.09 -4.50
N GLY A 115 6.88 1.61 -3.55
CA GLY A 115 5.55 2.18 -3.78
C GLY A 115 5.52 3.67 -3.50
N LEU A 116 4.93 4.42 -4.41
CA LEU A 116 4.69 5.86 -4.30
C LEU A 116 3.19 6.09 -4.16
N LEU A 117 2.75 6.62 -3.02
CA LEU A 117 1.34 6.85 -2.73
C LEU A 117 1.07 8.35 -2.73
N PHE A 118 0.35 8.82 -3.74
CA PHE A 118 0.01 10.22 -3.90
C PHE A 118 -1.31 10.57 -3.20
N GLY A 119 -1.42 11.83 -2.80
CA GLY A 119 -2.66 12.43 -2.32
C GLY A 119 -3.77 12.43 -3.38
N SER A 120 -4.97 12.86 -2.97
CA SER A 120 -6.10 12.95 -3.88
C SER A 120 -5.98 14.15 -4.80
N THR A 121 -6.38 13.97 -6.05
CA THR A 121 -6.46 15.05 -7.06
C THR A 121 -7.59 14.73 -8.05
N GLY A 122 -7.93 15.63 -8.97
CA GLY A 122 -8.84 15.36 -10.08
C GLY A 122 -8.26 14.27 -11.01
N GLU A 123 -9.10 13.43 -11.60
CA GLU A 123 -8.65 12.32 -12.45
C GLU A 123 -7.73 12.77 -13.60
N ASN A 124 -8.00 13.95 -14.15
CA ASN A 124 -7.29 14.58 -15.25
C ASN A 124 -6.21 15.56 -14.79
N ASP A 125 -6.12 15.88 -13.49
CA ASP A 125 -5.06 16.75 -12.98
C ASP A 125 -3.68 16.12 -13.18
N ASP A 126 -2.70 16.96 -13.48
CA ASP A 126 -1.32 16.57 -13.76
C ASP A 126 -0.38 16.75 -12.58
N ASP A 127 -0.92 17.15 -11.43
CA ASP A 127 -0.15 17.30 -10.20
C ASP A 127 -0.91 16.74 -8.98
N ALA A 128 -0.14 16.17 -8.06
CA ALA A 128 -0.57 15.71 -6.75
C ALA A 128 0.65 15.61 -5.83
N ASN A 129 0.44 15.89 -4.54
CA ASN A 129 1.49 15.70 -3.54
C ASN A 129 1.78 14.22 -3.32
N LEU A 130 3.06 13.85 -3.27
CA LEU A 130 3.47 12.54 -2.79
C LEU A 130 3.30 12.49 -1.27
N ASN A 131 2.43 11.60 -0.77
CA ASN A 131 2.16 11.49 0.65
C ASN A 131 3.09 10.47 1.31
N HIS A 132 3.32 9.32 0.66
CA HIS A 132 4.13 8.25 1.23
C HIS A 132 5.03 7.59 0.19
N VAL A 133 6.22 7.17 0.64
CA VAL A 133 7.06 6.17 -0.02
C VAL A 133 7.07 4.92 0.84
N ILE A 134 6.76 3.78 0.23
CA ILE A 134 6.87 2.45 0.83
C ILE A 134 8.01 1.72 0.14
N LEU A 135 8.87 1.05 0.89
CA LEU A 135 9.84 0.10 0.38
C LEU A 135 9.56 -1.25 1.02
N VAL A 136 9.42 -2.27 0.20
CA VAL A 136 9.31 -3.66 0.64
C VAL A 136 10.58 -4.39 0.22
N LYS A 137 11.19 -5.15 1.14
CA LYS A 137 12.33 -6.03 0.86
C LYS A 137 11.84 -7.44 0.61
N LEU A 138 12.47 -8.09 -0.36
CA LEU A 138 12.13 -9.43 -0.81
C LEU A 138 13.32 -10.39 -0.61
N ASP A 139 13.01 -11.60 -0.17
CA ASP A 139 13.86 -12.79 -0.30
C ASP A 139 13.15 -13.76 -1.25
N GLY A 140 13.59 -13.79 -2.51
CA GLY A 140 12.80 -14.35 -3.61
C GLY A 140 11.48 -13.58 -3.79
N ASP A 141 10.35 -14.25 -3.61
CA ASP A 141 9.02 -13.63 -3.65
C ASP A 141 8.42 -13.38 -2.24
N ILE A 142 9.19 -13.67 -1.18
CA ILE A 142 8.73 -13.51 0.20
C ILE A 142 9.10 -12.11 0.70
N ILE A 143 8.11 -11.40 1.25
CA ILE A 143 8.31 -10.09 1.86
C ILE A 143 8.90 -10.26 3.26
N THR A 144 10.12 -9.76 3.49
CA THR A 144 10.77 -9.88 4.80
C THR A 144 10.58 -8.65 5.67
N ASP A 145 10.62 -7.47 5.04
CA ASP A 145 10.56 -6.18 5.72
C ASP A 145 9.79 -5.17 4.88
N SER A 146 9.11 -4.23 5.53
CA SER A 146 8.60 -3.01 4.90
C SER A 146 9.06 -1.77 5.65
N TYR A 147 9.22 -0.67 4.93
CA TYR A 147 9.57 0.62 5.47
C TYR A 147 8.68 1.67 4.82
N THR A 148 8.15 2.60 5.61
CA THR A 148 7.34 3.71 5.07
C THR A 148 7.89 5.03 5.57
N TYR A 149 7.99 6.00 4.67
CA TYR A 149 8.25 7.40 4.98
C TYR A 149 7.08 8.25 4.48
N SER A 150 6.66 9.21 5.29
CA SER A 150 5.56 10.13 4.99
C SER A 150 6.04 11.57 4.84
N ASP A 151 5.28 12.37 4.11
CA ASP A 151 5.48 13.82 3.91
C ASP A 151 5.55 14.61 5.23
N ASP A 152 4.89 14.15 6.28
CA ASP A 152 4.94 14.68 7.64
C ASP A 152 6.11 14.16 8.50
N ASN A 153 7.15 13.61 7.86
CA ASN A 153 8.39 13.11 8.47
C ASN A 153 8.20 11.91 9.43
N ARG A 154 7.02 11.26 9.38
CA ARG A 154 6.79 9.97 10.04
C ARG A 154 7.54 8.87 9.31
N PHE A 155 8.09 7.94 10.08
CA PHE A 155 8.78 6.77 9.56
C PHE A 155 8.26 5.52 10.27
N SER A 156 8.11 4.42 9.55
CA SER A 156 7.81 3.12 10.12
C SER A 156 8.66 2.03 9.48
N ALA A 157 8.90 0.97 10.25
CA ALA A 157 9.51 -0.26 9.79
C ALA A 157 8.68 -1.44 10.28
N ARG A 158 8.50 -2.45 9.43
CA ARG A 158 7.89 -3.72 9.80
C ARG A 158 8.81 -4.87 9.42
N ARG A 159 8.85 -5.89 10.27
CA ARG A 159 9.49 -7.16 9.98
C ARG A 159 8.45 -8.27 10.03
N TYR A 160 8.44 -9.10 9.01
CA TYR A 160 7.52 -10.23 8.88
C TYR A 160 8.26 -11.52 9.26
N LEU A 161 7.71 -12.24 10.23
CA LEU A 161 8.28 -13.51 10.71
C LEU A 161 7.40 -14.66 10.24
N TYR A 162 8.05 -15.71 9.76
CA TYR A 162 7.41 -16.81 9.07
C TYR A 162 7.61 -18.14 9.80
N LYS A 163 6.61 -19.01 9.66
CA LYS A 163 6.70 -20.45 9.93
C LYS A 163 6.00 -21.18 8.79
N ASP A 164 6.68 -22.16 8.21
CA ASP A 164 6.15 -22.97 7.09
C ASP A 164 5.59 -22.10 5.94
N ASN A 165 6.32 -21.02 5.59
CA ASN A 165 5.94 -20.02 4.59
C ASN A 165 4.67 -19.19 4.88
N VAL A 166 4.16 -19.24 6.11
CA VAL A 166 3.04 -18.41 6.58
C VAL A 166 3.55 -17.37 7.56
N ILE A 167 3.11 -16.12 7.44
CA ILE A 167 3.43 -15.07 8.41
C ILE A 167 2.75 -15.43 9.73
N THR A 168 3.52 -15.59 10.80
CA THR A 168 3.00 -15.83 12.16
C THR A 168 3.10 -14.59 13.02
N ASN A 169 4.03 -13.68 12.72
CA ASN A 169 4.22 -12.48 13.52
C ASN A 169 4.63 -11.30 12.65
N ILE A 170 4.27 -10.10 13.13
CA ILE A 170 4.73 -8.83 12.59
C ILE A 170 5.28 -8.00 13.74
N GLU A 171 6.54 -7.59 13.63
CA GLU A 171 7.12 -6.57 14.49
C GLU A 171 7.00 -5.22 13.78
N GLU A 172 6.41 -4.22 14.41
CA GLU A 172 6.28 -2.87 13.86
C GLU A 172 6.98 -1.86 14.77
N ARG A 173 7.77 -0.98 14.16
CA ARG A 173 8.45 0.14 14.82
C ARG A 173 8.01 1.43 14.16
N LEU A 174 7.56 2.38 14.97
CA LEU A 174 6.97 3.65 14.53
C LEU A 174 7.74 4.82 15.14
N TRP A 175 8.11 5.78 14.30
CA TRP A 175 8.72 7.05 14.70
C TRP A 175 7.74 8.18 14.33
N LEU A 176 6.82 8.49 15.25
CA LEU A 176 5.70 9.44 15.04
C LEU A 176 5.87 10.75 15.83
N GLY A 177 7.10 11.13 16.15
CA GLY A 177 7.43 12.11 17.20
C GLY A 177 7.71 11.44 18.56
N THR A 178 7.11 10.27 18.78
CA THR A 178 7.48 9.30 19.83
C THR A 178 7.81 7.96 19.19
N TYR A 179 8.74 7.23 19.78
CA TYR A 179 9.06 5.86 19.38
C TYR A 179 8.05 4.87 19.98
N ILE A 180 7.45 4.04 19.13
CA ILE A 180 6.47 3.01 19.53
C ILE A 180 6.87 1.70 18.86
N GLU A 181 6.80 0.61 19.61
CA GLU A 181 6.89 -0.75 19.08
C GLU A 181 5.57 -1.47 19.26
N ARG A 182 5.20 -2.30 18.28
CA ARG A 182 4.04 -3.17 18.33
C ARG A 182 4.40 -4.56 17.84
N TYR A 183 3.79 -5.55 18.47
CA TYR A 183 4.04 -6.96 18.19
C TYR A 183 2.72 -7.66 17.93
N TYR A 184 2.55 -8.14 16.71
CA TYR A 184 1.34 -8.80 16.27
C TYR A 184 1.55 -10.32 16.15
N ASN A 185 0.56 -11.10 16.58
CA ASN A 185 0.45 -12.52 16.27
C ASN A 185 -0.62 -12.70 15.18
N ILE A 186 -0.31 -13.54 14.20
CA ILE A 186 -1.14 -13.84 13.05
C ILE A 186 -1.52 -15.33 13.10
N GLU A 187 -2.81 -15.60 13.15
CA GLU A 187 -3.38 -16.94 13.05
C GLU A 187 -4.25 -16.99 11.78
N THR A 188 -3.95 -17.88 10.84
CA THR A 188 -4.66 -17.93 9.55
C THR A 188 -5.77 -18.98 9.48
N GLU A 189 -5.78 -19.94 10.40
CA GLU A 189 -6.70 -21.09 10.42
C GLU A 189 -7.46 -21.18 11.74
N PRO A 190 -8.79 -21.46 11.74
CA PRO A 190 -9.68 -21.65 10.58
C PRO A 190 -10.08 -20.35 9.89
N THR A 191 -9.81 -19.20 10.51
CA THR A 191 -10.03 -17.87 9.94
C THR A 191 -8.94 -16.93 10.40
N LEU A 192 -8.61 -15.92 9.58
CA LEU A 192 -7.63 -14.91 9.93
C LEU A 192 -8.00 -14.19 11.24
N LYS A 193 -7.11 -14.26 12.21
CA LYS A 193 -7.14 -13.51 13.47
C LYS A 193 -5.81 -12.83 13.68
N ILE A 194 -5.86 -11.56 14.05
CA ILE A 194 -4.68 -10.76 14.39
C ILE A 194 -4.85 -10.26 15.81
N THR A 195 -3.84 -10.48 16.65
CA THR A 195 -3.78 -9.96 18.02
C THR A 195 -2.52 -9.13 18.22
N GLU A 196 -2.61 -8.05 18.99
CA GLU A 196 -1.48 -7.25 19.44
C GLU A 196 -1.12 -7.62 20.89
N ASN A 197 0.18 -7.84 21.15
CA ASN A 197 0.68 -8.04 22.49
C ASN A 197 0.98 -6.67 23.14
N THR A 198 0.20 -6.32 24.16
CA THR A 198 0.35 -5.07 24.90
C THR A 198 0.77 -5.34 26.34
N SER A 199 1.20 -4.29 27.05
CA SER A 199 1.48 -4.37 28.50
C SER A 199 0.26 -4.76 29.34
N LYS A 200 -0.96 -4.66 28.79
CA LYS A 200 -2.23 -5.04 29.44
C LYS A 200 -2.73 -6.42 29.02
N GLY A 201 -1.96 -7.14 28.19
CA GLY A 201 -2.33 -8.44 27.63
C GLY A 201 -2.61 -8.38 26.13
N LEU A 202 -3.19 -9.46 25.60
CA LEU A 202 -3.50 -9.61 24.18
C LEU A 202 -4.78 -8.86 23.82
N ILE A 203 -4.70 -8.01 22.80
CA ILE A 203 -5.86 -7.30 22.23
C ILE A 203 -6.12 -7.86 20.83
N GLN A 204 -7.36 -8.23 20.52
CA GLN A 204 -7.74 -8.61 19.17
C GLN A 204 -7.89 -7.38 18.28
N ILE A 205 -7.15 -7.35 17.18
CA ILE A 205 -7.16 -6.29 16.18
C ILE A 205 -8.10 -6.66 15.03
N TYR A 206 -8.03 -7.90 14.56
CA TYR A 206 -8.86 -8.40 13.46
C TYR A 206 -9.41 -9.81 13.75
N PRO A 207 -10.69 -10.07 13.44
CA PRO A 207 -11.70 -9.09 13.07
C PRO A 207 -11.94 -8.11 14.23
N SER A 208 -12.22 -6.84 13.92
CA SER A 208 -12.58 -5.86 14.95
C SER A 208 -13.93 -6.28 15.57
N ASN A 209 -13.99 -6.36 16.90
CA ASN A 209 -15.24 -6.60 17.62
C ASN A 209 -16.23 -5.43 17.46
#